data_AF-A0A937QU15-F1
#
_entry.id   AF-A0A937QU15-F1
#
_cell.length_a   1.000
_cell.length_b   1.000
_cell.length_c   1.000
_cell.angle_alpha   90.00
_cell.angle_beta   90.00
_cell.angle_gamma   90.00
#
_symmetry.space_group_name_H-M   'P 1'
#
loop_
_entity.id
_entity.type
_entity.pdbx_description
1 polymer ?
#
loop_
_entity_poly.entity_id
_entity_poly.type
_entity_poly.pdbx_seq_one_letter_code
_entity_poly.pdbx_strand_id
1 'polypeptide(L)'
;MRLKDKVAVVTGSTRGIGEAIVRVFYKEGAKVVITGRDEKKGQAVRKDLEKDSINERFSDGKPRFLFSKCDVSVKKDILKPMFATLKV
;
A
#
# COMPACT_ATOMS: atom_id res chain seq x y z
N MET A 1 10.30 -11.77 10.04
CA MET A 1 9.70 -10.59 9.39
C MET A 1 10.74 -9.48 9.32
N ARG A 2 11.23 -9.16 8.12
CA ARG A 2 12.32 -8.15 7.92
C ARG A 2 11.81 -6.71 7.84
N LEU A 3 10.54 -6.51 7.46
CA LEU A 3 9.93 -5.19 7.27
C LEU A 3 8.85 -4.88 8.31
N LYS A 4 8.87 -5.61 9.43
CA LYS A 4 7.98 -5.37 10.56
C LYS A 4 8.07 -3.90 11.00
N ASP A 5 6.92 -3.30 11.22
CA ASP A 5 6.73 -1.92 11.69
C ASP A 5 7.27 -0.83 10.75
N LYS A 6 7.60 -1.18 9.50
CA LYS A 6 8.02 -0.24 8.47
C LYS A 6 6.86 0.19 7.58
N VAL A 7 6.89 1.43 7.12
CA VAL A 7 5.96 1.94 6.11
C VAL A 7 6.66 1.97 4.75
N ALA A 8 6.03 1.38 3.74
CA ALA A 8 6.50 1.37 2.37
C ALA A 8 5.45 1.98 1.43
N VAL A 9 5.85 3.01 0.69
CA VAL A 9 5.06 3.57 -0.42
C VAL A 9 5.57 2.95 -1.71
N VAL A 10 4.69 2.29 -2.46
CA VAL A 10 5.06 1.65 -3.72
C VAL A 10 4.36 2.38 -4.88
N THR A 11 5.15 2.97 -5.78
CA THR A 11 4.66 3.66 -6.96
C THR A 11 4.31 2.69 -8.08
N GLY A 12 3.20 2.93 -8.79
CA GLY A 12 2.80 2.09 -9.92
C GLY A 12 2.45 0.65 -9.50
N SER A 13 1.93 0.48 -8.29
CA SER A 13 1.76 -0.81 -7.63
C SER A 13 0.41 -1.48 -7.89
N THR A 14 -0.28 -1.08 -8.95
CA THR A 14 -1.61 -1.61 -9.30
C THR A 14 -1.55 -2.83 -10.21
N ARG A 15 -0.34 -3.22 -10.69
CA ARG A 15 -0.08 -4.44 -11.48
C ARG A 15 1.41 -4.78 -11.54
N GLY A 16 1.72 -6.00 -11.99
CA GLY A 16 3.08 -6.40 -12.36
C GLY A 16 4.07 -6.34 -11.19
N ILE A 17 5.26 -5.77 -11.43
CA ILE A 17 6.34 -5.73 -10.44
C ILE A 17 5.92 -4.97 -9.17
N GLY A 18 5.27 -3.81 -9.32
CA GLY A 18 4.86 -3.01 -8.17
C GLY A 18 3.83 -3.72 -7.29
N GLU A 19 2.92 -4.50 -7.89
CA GLU A 19 1.99 -5.35 -7.14
C GLU A 19 2.72 -6.48 -6.41
N ALA A 20 3.66 -7.16 -7.08
CA ALA A 20 4.45 -8.23 -6.47
C ALA A 20 5.24 -7.72 -5.26
N ILE A 21 5.83 -6.52 -5.35
CA ILE A 21 6.53 -5.86 -4.25
C ILE A 21 5.58 -5.60 -3.08
N VAL A 22 4.39 -5.05 -3.33
CA VAL A 22 3.37 -4.81 -2.28
C VAL A 22 3.03 -6.10 -1.54
N ARG A 23 2.79 -7.20 -2.27
CA ARG A 23 2.45 -8.49 -1.67
C ARG A 23 3.58 -9.04 -0.81
N VAL A 24 4.82 -8.97 -1.28
CA VAL A 24 6.00 -9.42 -0.50
C VAL A 24 6.20 -8.55 0.73
N PHE A 25 6.10 -7.22 0.60
CA PHE A 25 6.29 -6.30 1.72
C PHE A 25 5.21 -6.48 2.78
N TYR A 26 3.96 -6.69 2.35
CA TYR A 26 2.85 -7.00 3.26
C TYR A 26 3.10 -8.30 4.03
N LYS A 27 3.54 -9.37 3.36
CA LYS A 27 3.90 -10.64 4.02
C LYS A 27 5.07 -10.49 4.99
N GLU A 28 6.02 -9.61 4.69
CA GLU A 28 7.18 -9.33 5.55
C GLU A 28 6.87 -8.45 6.78
N GLY A 29 5.60 -8.06 6.99
CA GLY A 29 5.19 -7.29 8.16
C GLY A 29 5.06 -5.78 7.94
N ALA A 30 5.26 -5.29 6.71
CA ALA A 30 5.19 -3.86 6.41
C ALA A 30 3.76 -3.33 6.39
N LYS A 31 3.65 -2.02 6.58
CA LYS A 31 2.51 -1.18 6.24
C LYS A 31 2.71 -0.65 4.82
N VAL A 32 1.79 -0.92 3.90
CA VAL A 32 1.98 -0.65 2.46
C VAL A 32 0.98 0.37 1.92
N VAL A 33 1.48 1.42 1.28
CA VAL A 33 0.66 2.37 0.52
C VAL A 33 0.74 2.01 -0.96
N ILE A 34 -0.38 1.52 -1.48
CA ILE A 34 -0.57 1.16 -2.88
C ILE A 34 -0.88 2.45 -3.65
N THR A 35 -0.20 2.70 -4.76
CA THR A 35 -0.46 3.89 -5.56
C THR A 35 -0.59 3.60 -7.04
N GLY A 36 -1.42 4.38 -7.71
CA GLY A 36 -1.56 4.35 -9.16
C GLY A 36 -2.69 5.24 -9.66
N ARG A 37 -2.80 5.35 -10.98
CA ARG A 37 -3.80 6.18 -11.68
C ARG A 37 -5.17 5.50 -11.75
N ASP A 38 -5.16 4.17 -11.89
CA ASP A 38 -6.35 3.34 -12.04
C ASP A 38 -6.84 2.88 -10.67
N GLU A 39 -7.92 3.49 -10.21
CA GLU A 39 -8.54 3.19 -8.93
C GLU A 39 -9.15 1.79 -8.88
N LYS A 40 -9.74 1.32 -9.99
CA LYS A 40 -10.34 -0.03 -10.02
C LYS A 40 -9.28 -1.09 -9.78
N LYS A 41 -8.13 -0.97 -10.46
CA LYS A 41 -7.00 -1.90 -10.26
C LYS A 41 -6.39 -1.77 -8.87
N GLY A 42 -6.23 -0.55 -8.36
CA GLY A 42 -5.74 -0.33 -6.99
C GLY A 42 -6.62 -0.95 -5.91
N GLN A 43 -7.94 -0.82 -6.05
CA GLN A 43 -8.91 -1.43 -5.14
C GLN A 43 -8.94 -2.95 -5.27
N ALA A 44 -8.67 -3.52 -6.44
CA ALA A 44 -8.54 -4.96 -6.61
C ALA A 44 -7.35 -5.52 -5.81
N VAL A 45 -6.17 -4.89 -5.92
CA VAL A 45 -4.98 -5.28 -5.13
C VAL A 45 -5.27 -5.17 -3.63
N ARG A 46 -5.91 -4.07 -3.20
CA ARG A 46 -6.34 -3.90 -1.81
C ARG A 46 -7.24 -5.04 -1.33
N LYS A 47 -8.28 -5.36 -2.09
CA LYS A 47 -9.23 -6.44 -1.74
C LYS A 47 -8.56 -7.80 -1.67
N ASP A 48 -7.54 -8.04 -2.50
CA ASP A 48 -6.78 -9.28 -2.43
C ASP A 48 -5.92 -9.35 -1.16
N LEU A 49 -5.32 -8.25 -0.73
CA LEU A 49 -4.60 -8.19 0.56
C LEU A 49 -5.54 -8.33 1.76
N GLU A 50 -6.80 -7.88 1.66
CA GLU A 50 -7.83 -8.07 2.70
C GLU A 50 -8.17 -9.55 2.92
N LYS A 51 -8.04 -10.40 1.89
CA LYS A 51 -8.28 -11.86 1.98
C LYS A 51 -7.11 -12.61 2.64
N ASP A 52 -5.91 -12.04 2.62
CA ASP A 52 -4.75 -12.67 3.24
C ASP A 52 -4.91 -12.65 4.77
N SER A 53 -4.64 -13.78 5.42
CA SER A 53 -4.81 -14.00 6.87
C SER A 53 -3.91 -13.14 7.76
N ILE A 54 -3.00 -12.36 7.16
CA ILE A 54 -2.04 -11.45 7.81
C ILE A 54 -2.68 -10.09 8.15
N ASN A 55 -4.02 -10.04 8.21
CA ASN A 55 -4.80 -8.83 8.50
C ASN A 55 -4.81 -8.45 10.00
N GLU A 56 -3.73 -8.79 10.71
CA GLU A 56 -3.50 -8.31 12.07
C GLU A 56 -3.44 -6.79 12.03
N ARG A 57 -4.36 -6.14 12.74
CA ARG A 57 -4.27 -4.72 13.02
C ARG A 57 -2.97 -4.49 13.78
N PHE A 58 -2.22 -3.49 13.37
CA PHE A 58 -1.02 -3.11 14.09
C PHE A 58 -1.34 -2.69 15.53
N SER A 59 -0.32 -2.63 16.38
CA SER A 59 -0.43 -2.19 17.78
C SER A 59 -1.06 -0.79 17.95
N ASP A 60 -1.07 0.03 16.90
CA ASP A 60 -1.70 1.35 16.85
C ASP A 60 -3.15 1.34 16.33
N GLY A 61 -3.73 0.17 16.08
CA GLY A 61 -5.11 -0.01 15.60
C GLY A 61 -5.32 0.38 14.14
N LYS A 62 -4.27 0.76 13.40
CA LYS A 62 -4.36 1.24 12.02
C LYS A 62 -4.34 0.10 11.00
N PRO A 63 -4.92 0.32 9.80
CA PRO A 63 -4.87 -0.66 8.72
C PRO A 63 -3.45 -0.79 8.17
N ARG A 64 -3.06 -2.02 7.82
CA ARG A 64 -1.72 -2.31 7.28
C ARG A 64 -1.55 -1.94 5.81
N PHE A 65 -2.61 -1.58 5.11
CA PHE A 65 -2.53 -1.17 3.72
C PHE A 65 -3.54 -0.07 3.42
N LEU A 66 -3.19 0.79 2.45
CA LEU A 66 -4.09 1.82 1.94
C LEU A 66 -3.84 2.03 0.45
N PHE A 67 -4.92 2.28 -0.31
CA PHE A 67 -4.80 2.72 -1.71
C PHE A 67 -4.90 4.24 -1.79
N SER A 68 -3.94 4.87 -2.46
CA SER A 68 -3.92 6.29 -2.75
C SER A 68 -3.81 6.51 -4.26
N LYS A 69 -4.84 7.12 -4.86
CA LYS A 69 -4.77 7.53 -6.27
C LYS A 69 -3.67 8.58 -6.42
N CYS A 70 -2.69 8.28 -7.27
CA CYS A 70 -1.54 9.13 -7.50
C CYS A 70 -1.10 9.04 -8.96
N ASP A 71 -1.01 10.18 -9.63
CA ASP A 71 -0.20 10.33 -10.83
C ASP A 71 1.17 10.92 -10.44
N VAL A 72 2.23 10.13 -10.57
CA VAL A 72 3.60 10.57 -10.26
C VAL A 72 4.09 11.70 -11.19
N SER A 73 3.45 11.89 -12.33
CA SER A 73 3.75 12.98 -13.27
C SER A 73 3.20 14.33 -12.76
N VAL A 74 2.30 14.32 -11.77
CA VAL A 74 1.66 15.51 -11.20
C VAL A 74 2.22 15.76 -9.80
N LYS A 75 3.04 16.79 -9.65
CA LYS A 75 3.74 17.10 -8.38
C LYS A 75 2.82 17.19 -7.15
N LYS A 76 1.60 17.73 -7.32
CA LYS A 76 0.59 17.82 -6.24
C LYS A 76 0.08 16.46 -5.79
N ASP A 77 0.04 15.48 -6.68
CA ASP A 77 -0.48 14.15 -6.38
C ASP A 77 0.50 13.32 -5.56
N ILE A 78 1.80 13.59 -5.65
CA ILE A 78 2.85 12.91 -4.88
C ILE A 78 2.70 13.13 -3.36
N LEU A 79 2.13 14.26 -2.96
CA LEU A 79 1.89 14.56 -1.54
C LEU A 79 0.79 13.67 -0.94
N LYS A 80 -0.19 13.25 -1.74
CA LYS A 80 -1.32 12.42 -1.27
C LYS A 80 -0.85 11.08 -0.68
N PRO A 81 -0.02 10.26 -1.36
CA PRO A 81 0.50 9.03 -0.78
C PRO A 81 1.47 9.27 0.38
N MET A 82 2.17 10.43 0.45
CA MET A 82 2.98 10.76 1.63
C MET A 82 2.10 10.98 2.86
N PHE A 83 1.02 11.75 2.76
CA PHE A 83 0.11 11.92 3.91
C PHE A 83 -0.69 10.65 4.22
N ALA A 84 -0.89 9.77 3.24
CA ALA A 84 -1.50 8.46 3.47
C ALA A 84 -0.67 7.58 4.42
N THR A 85 0.65 7.77 4.50
CA THR A 85 1.49 6.98 5.43
C THR A 85 1.15 7.24 6.90
N LEU A 86 0.55 8.38 7.23
CA LEU A 86 0.12 8.70 8.61
C LEU A 86 -1.13 7.91 9.03
N LYS A 87 -1.90 7.41 8.05
CA LYS A 87 -3.15 6.67 8.25
C LYS A 87 -2.96 5.16 8.35
N VAL A 88 -1.76 4.66 8.03
CA VAL A 88 -1.39 3.25 8.15
C VAL A 88 -0.54 3.00 9.39
#